data_AF-A0A3C1SQH0-F1
#
_entry.id   AF-A0A3C1SQH0-F1
#
_cell.length_a   1.000
_cell.length_b   1.000
_cell.length_c   1.000
_cell.angle_alpha   90.00
_cell.angle_beta   90.00
_cell.angle_gamma   90.00
#
_symmetry.space_group_name_H-M   'P 1'
#
loop_
_entity.id
_entity.type
_entity.pdbx_description
1 polymer ?
#
loop_
_entity_poly.entity_id
_entity_poly.type
_entity_poly.pdbx_seq_one_letter_code
_entity_poly.pdbx_strand_id
1 'polypeptide(L)'
;AGTAVYVNAGTQLAKIDSLKGILSPGLIASFVLLGLFPLIAKQILAWVKARRVYARWPKPARFDRNLIVIGAGSAGLVTAYIAAAVKAKVTLIEKHRMGGDCLNTGCVPSKALIRSAKLLSHIQRSAEFGIREAKAEFDFAEVMERVQRVIREVAP
;
A
#
# COMPACT_ATOMS: atom_id res chain seq x y z
N ALA A 1 31.98 -13.61 -6.46
CA ALA A 1 31.03 -14.70 -6.78
C ALA A 1 30.22 -14.40 -8.05
N GLY A 2 29.44 -13.31 -8.10
CA GLY A 2 28.60 -12.98 -9.28
C GLY A 2 29.39 -12.88 -10.60
N THR A 3 30.54 -12.20 -10.61
CA THR A 3 31.39 -12.06 -11.80
C THR A 3 31.79 -13.41 -12.42
N ALA A 4 32.05 -14.43 -11.59
CA ALA A 4 32.44 -15.76 -12.08
C ALA A 4 31.27 -16.50 -12.76
N VAL A 5 30.03 -16.29 -12.28
CA VAL A 5 28.81 -16.87 -12.87
C VAL A 5 28.53 -16.27 -14.25
N TYR A 6 28.61 -14.93 -14.35
CA TYR A 6 28.42 -14.22 -15.62
C TYR A 6 29.53 -14.54 -16.63
N VAL A 7 30.79 -14.62 -16.18
CA VAL A 7 31.93 -14.98 -17.04
C VAL A 7 31.81 -16.43 -17.55
N ASN A 8 31.46 -17.40 -16.69
CA ASN A 8 31.28 -18.79 -17.11
C ASN A 8 30.11 -18.96 -18.10
N ALA A 9 28.98 -18.28 -17.87
CA ALA A 9 27.88 -18.30 -18.83
C ALA A 9 28.30 -17.70 -20.19
N GLY A 10 29.05 -16.59 -20.17
CA GLY A 10 29.58 -15.96 -21.37
C GLY A 10 30.56 -16.84 -22.16
N THR A 11 31.47 -17.56 -21.48
CA THR A 11 32.42 -18.45 -22.16
C THR A 11 31.77 -19.71 -22.72
N GLN A 12 30.64 -20.16 -22.15
CA GLN A 12 29.85 -21.27 -22.67
C GLN A 12 28.98 -20.85 -23.87
N LEU A 13 28.41 -19.64 -23.84
CA LEU A 13 27.70 -19.01 -24.96
C LEU A 13 28.59 -18.80 -26.19
N ALA A 14 29.87 -18.45 -25.99
CA ALA A 14 30.83 -18.23 -27.07
C ALA A 14 31.28 -19.51 -27.80
N LYS A 15 30.93 -20.70 -27.29
CA LYS A 15 31.30 -22.02 -27.87
C LYS A 15 30.18 -22.67 -28.70
N ILE A 16 29.11 -21.92 -29.02
CA ILE A 16 27.95 -22.46 -29.72
C ILE A 16 28.15 -22.35 -31.24
N ASP A 17 28.62 -23.41 -31.88
CA ASP A 17 28.80 -23.48 -33.35
C ASP A 17 27.64 -24.19 -34.09
N SER A 18 26.61 -24.71 -33.38
CA SER A 18 25.41 -25.31 -34.00
C SER A 18 24.17 -25.35 -33.10
N LEU A 19 22.97 -25.43 -33.70
CA LEU A 19 21.67 -25.49 -33.02
C LEU A 19 21.52 -26.66 -32.01
N LYS A 20 22.26 -27.77 -32.19
CA LYS A 20 22.29 -28.89 -31.23
C LYS A 20 23.12 -28.58 -29.97
N GLY A 21 24.04 -27.61 -30.02
CA GLY A 21 24.88 -27.19 -28.89
C GLY A 21 24.15 -26.39 -27.82
N ILE A 22 22.99 -25.80 -28.16
CA ILE A 22 22.14 -25.02 -27.25
C ILE A 22 21.55 -25.91 -26.14
N LEU A 23 21.30 -27.19 -26.43
CA LEU A 23 20.81 -28.20 -25.48
C LEU A 23 21.92 -28.93 -24.73
N SER A 24 23.17 -28.47 -24.80
CA SER A 24 24.26 -29.12 -24.06
C SER A 24 24.05 -28.98 -22.55
N PRO A 25 24.30 -30.05 -21.75
CA PRO A 25 24.10 -30.02 -20.30
C PRO A 25 24.84 -28.88 -19.59
N GLY A 26 26.00 -28.47 -20.10
CA GLY A 26 26.81 -27.37 -19.55
C GLY A 26 26.19 -25.98 -19.77
N LEU A 27 25.57 -25.72 -20.92
CA LEU A 27 24.87 -24.48 -21.21
C LEU A 27 23.58 -24.36 -20.39
N ILE A 28 22.80 -25.43 -20.33
CA ILE A 28 21.59 -25.49 -19.51
C ILE A 28 21.94 -25.22 -18.05
N ALA A 29 22.97 -25.87 -17.50
CA ALA A 29 23.43 -25.63 -16.14
C ALA A 29 23.88 -24.17 -15.92
N SER A 30 24.58 -23.58 -16.89
CA SER A 30 25.03 -22.19 -16.82
C SER A 30 23.88 -21.18 -16.84
N PHE A 31 22.87 -21.39 -17.70
CA PHE A 31 21.66 -20.55 -17.74
C PHE A 31 20.81 -20.71 -16.48
N VAL A 32 20.64 -21.93 -15.98
CA VAL A 32 19.96 -22.22 -14.72
C VAL A 32 20.68 -21.51 -13.56
N LEU A 33 22.01 -21.59 -13.51
CA LEU A 33 22.80 -20.92 -12.48
C LEU A 33 22.71 -19.40 -12.62
N LEU A 34 22.70 -18.85 -13.83
CA LEU A 34 22.52 -17.42 -14.08
C LEU A 34 21.14 -16.90 -13.64
N GLY A 35 20.09 -17.71 -13.81
CA GLY A 35 18.72 -17.39 -13.40
C GLY A 35 18.46 -17.58 -11.90
N LEU A 36 18.99 -18.64 -11.29
CA LEU A 36 18.79 -18.97 -9.87
C LEU A 36 19.74 -18.21 -8.94
N PHE A 37 20.96 -17.90 -9.38
CA PHE A 37 21.96 -17.22 -8.55
C PHE A 37 21.46 -15.89 -7.96
N PRO A 38 20.81 -14.98 -8.72
CA PRO A 38 20.28 -13.73 -8.15
C PRO A 38 19.20 -13.97 -7.11
N LEU A 39 18.34 -14.97 -7.30
CA LEU A 39 17.28 -15.33 -6.36
C LEU A 39 17.86 -15.89 -5.06
N ILE A 40 18.79 -16.85 -5.17
CA ILE A 40 19.47 -17.47 -4.04
C ILE A 40 20.29 -16.42 -3.27
N ALA A 41 21.07 -15.59 -3.98
CA ALA A 41 21.87 -14.55 -3.36
C ALA A 41 21.00 -13.52 -2.62
N LYS A 42 19.88 -13.07 -3.23
CA LYS A 42 18.92 -12.18 -2.59
C LYS A 42 18.32 -12.82 -1.33
N GLN A 43 17.98 -14.10 -1.39
CA GLN A 43 17.39 -14.82 -0.27
C GLN A 43 18.38 -15.01 0.89
N ILE A 44 19.64 -15.34 0.60
CA ILE A 44 20.73 -15.42 1.59
C ILE A 44 20.94 -14.06 2.24
N LEU A 45 21.03 -12.97 1.46
CA LEU A 45 21.21 -11.63 2.00
C LEU A 45 20.03 -11.20 2.88
N ALA A 46 18.80 -11.50 2.46
CA ALA A 46 17.61 -11.22 3.25
C ALA A 46 17.64 -11.99 4.60
N TRP A 47 18.05 -13.25 4.56
CA TRP A 47 18.19 -14.08 5.76
C TRP A 47 19.27 -13.57 6.71
N VAL A 48 20.44 -13.18 6.21
CA VAL A 48 21.52 -12.58 7.03
C VAL A 48 21.05 -11.27 7.66
N LYS A 49 20.39 -10.39 6.89
CA LYS A 49 19.83 -9.14 7.42
C LYS A 49 18.79 -9.41 8.50
N ALA A 50 17.86 -10.33 8.27
CA ALA A 50 16.84 -10.71 9.24
C ALA A 50 17.48 -11.24 10.54
N ARG A 51 18.44 -12.16 10.43
CA ARG A 51 19.19 -12.68 11.60
C ARG A 51 19.90 -11.56 12.36
N ARG A 52 20.48 -10.58 11.66
CA ARG A 52 21.17 -9.45 12.30
C ARG A 52 20.19 -8.52 13.04
N VAL A 53 19.04 -8.22 12.45
CA VAL A 53 17.99 -7.40 13.08
C VAL A 53 17.47 -8.05 14.36
N TYR A 54 17.24 -9.36 14.33
CA TYR A 54 16.71 -10.11 15.48
C TYR A 54 17.79 -10.65 16.43
N ALA A 55 19.09 -10.42 16.17
CA ALA A 55 20.19 -11.00 16.95
C ALA A 55 20.14 -10.65 18.45
N ARG A 56 19.59 -9.47 18.79
CA ARG A 56 19.47 -8.99 20.16
C ARG A 56 18.06 -9.13 20.74
N TRP A 57 17.13 -9.74 19.99
CA TRP A 57 15.74 -9.86 20.41
C TRP A 57 15.45 -11.28 20.93
N PRO A 58 15.31 -11.47 22.25
CA PRO A 58 14.85 -12.75 22.79
C PRO A 58 13.37 -12.92 22.47
N LYS A 59 13.06 -13.73 21.46
CA LYS A 59 11.68 -14.00 21.07
C LYS A 59 10.94 -14.69 22.24
N PRO A 60 9.80 -14.17 22.71
CA PRO A 60 9.07 -14.77 23.81
C PRO A 60 8.39 -16.08 23.38
N ALA A 61 8.15 -16.97 24.35
CA ALA A 61 7.43 -18.23 24.11
C ALA A 61 5.96 -18.02 23.72
N ARG A 62 5.35 -16.91 24.15
CA ARG A 62 3.97 -16.51 23.83
C ARG A 62 3.90 -15.00 23.66
N PHE A 63 2.98 -14.54 22.82
CA PHE A 63 2.65 -13.12 22.66
C PHE A 63 1.33 -12.82 23.36
N ASP A 64 1.22 -11.66 24.01
CA ASP A 64 -0.02 -11.22 24.69
C ASP A 64 -1.14 -10.86 23.71
N ARG A 65 -0.75 -10.47 22.50
CA ARG A 65 -1.63 -10.00 21.42
C ARG A 65 -1.48 -10.90 20.21
N ASN A 66 -2.58 -11.13 19.51
CA ASN A 66 -2.58 -11.82 18.23
C ASN A 66 -2.24 -10.87 17.08
N LEU A 67 -2.55 -9.57 17.23
CA LEU A 67 -2.33 -8.55 16.21
C LEU A 67 -2.03 -7.20 16.84
N ILE A 68 -1.01 -6.52 16.31
CA ILE A 68 -0.73 -5.12 16.59
C ILE A 68 -0.91 -4.34 15.29
N VAL A 69 -1.83 -3.39 15.29
CA VAL A 69 -2.10 -2.49 14.16
C VAL A 69 -1.49 -1.14 14.48
N ILE A 70 -0.61 -0.66 13.59
CA ILE A 70 0.03 0.65 13.72
C ILE A 70 -0.58 1.57 12.67
N GLY A 71 -1.27 2.61 13.14
CA GLY A 71 -2.06 3.54 12.35
C GLY A 71 -3.54 3.20 12.40
N ALA A 72 -4.38 4.17 12.78
CA ALA A 72 -5.85 4.10 12.77
C ALA A 72 -6.45 4.82 11.55
N GLY A 73 -5.78 4.71 10.40
CA GLY A 73 -6.38 5.04 9.10
C GLY A 73 -7.39 3.98 8.66
N SER A 74 -7.94 4.14 7.45
CA SER A 74 -8.95 3.24 6.91
C SER A 74 -8.54 1.76 6.96
N ALA A 75 -7.31 1.44 6.55
CA ALA A 75 -6.81 0.07 6.59
C ALA A 75 -6.68 -0.46 8.03
N GLY A 76 -6.09 0.34 8.93
CA GLY A 76 -5.85 -0.09 10.30
C GLY A 76 -7.14 -0.30 11.10
N LEU A 77 -8.11 0.61 10.98
CA LEU A 77 -9.41 0.45 11.63
C LEU A 77 -10.16 -0.78 11.13
N VAL A 78 -10.20 -1.01 9.81
CA VAL A 78 -10.86 -2.19 9.23
C VAL A 78 -10.17 -3.48 9.67
N THR A 79 -8.84 -3.54 9.60
CA THR A 79 -8.07 -4.72 10.04
C THR A 79 -8.25 -4.99 11.54
N ALA A 80 -8.19 -3.96 12.38
CA ALA A 80 -8.39 -4.10 13.82
C ALA A 80 -9.82 -4.56 14.15
N TYR A 81 -10.82 -3.98 13.50
CA TYR A 81 -12.23 -4.35 13.68
C TYR A 81 -12.49 -5.81 13.29
N ILE A 82 -12.04 -6.24 12.11
CA ILE A 82 -12.24 -7.62 11.64
C ILE A 82 -11.56 -8.61 12.60
N ALA A 83 -10.31 -8.33 13.02
CA ALA A 83 -9.60 -9.18 13.95
C ALA A 83 -10.29 -9.24 15.33
N ALA A 84 -10.80 -8.12 15.83
CA ALA A 84 -11.57 -8.08 17.08
C ALA A 84 -12.90 -8.85 16.95
N ALA A 85 -13.59 -8.77 15.80
CA ALA A 85 -14.84 -9.48 15.54
C ALA A 85 -14.67 -11.01 15.59
N VAL A 86 -13.51 -11.53 15.16
CA VAL A 86 -13.14 -12.95 15.30
C VAL A 86 -12.49 -13.27 16.66
N LYS A 87 -12.66 -12.39 17.66
CA LYS A 87 -12.20 -12.52 19.05
C LYS A 87 -10.67 -12.59 19.22
N ALA A 88 -9.90 -12.09 18.26
CA ALA A 88 -8.45 -11.96 18.42
C ALA A 88 -8.11 -10.83 19.41
N LYS A 89 -7.03 -10.99 20.18
CA LYS A 89 -6.47 -9.94 21.06
C LYS A 89 -5.71 -8.91 20.22
N VAL A 90 -6.38 -7.82 19.87
CA VAL A 90 -5.82 -6.75 19.03
C VAL A 90 -5.31 -5.59 19.88
N THR A 91 -4.21 -4.96 19.48
CA THR A 91 -3.83 -3.60 19.94
C THR A 91 -3.76 -2.69 18.72
N LEU A 92 -4.48 -1.58 18.73
CA LEU A 92 -4.41 -0.56 17.69
C LEU A 92 -3.74 0.68 18.28
N ILE A 93 -2.73 1.19 17.59
CA ILE A 93 -1.90 2.31 18.04
C ILE A 93 -2.00 3.42 16.98
N GLU A 94 -2.46 4.60 17.38
CA GLU A 94 -2.49 5.80 16.55
C GLU A 94 -1.84 6.96 17.29
N LYS A 95 -1.04 7.74 16.57
CA LYS A 95 -0.32 8.88 17.14
C LYS A 95 -1.17 10.16 17.11
N HIS A 96 -2.06 10.27 16.14
CA HIS A 96 -2.86 11.47 15.84
C HIS A 96 -4.37 11.17 15.95
N ARG A 97 -5.16 11.62 14.96
CA ARG A 97 -6.61 11.41 14.92
C ARG A 97 -6.93 10.09 14.23
N MET A 98 -7.90 9.36 14.79
CA MET A 98 -8.46 8.17 14.13
C MET A 98 -9.16 8.55 12.81
N GLY A 99 -9.29 7.58 11.90
CA GLY A 99 -9.79 7.76 10.55
C GLY A 99 -8.70 8.07 9.52
N GLY A 100 -7.51 8.48 9.97
CA GLY A 100 -6.37 8.83 9.12
C GLY A 100 -6.68 9.94 8.11
N ASP A 101 -5.85 10.04 7.08
CA ASP A 101 -5.95 11.13 6.10
C ASP A 101 -7.28 11.10 5.34
N CYS A 102 -7.74 9.92 4.93
CA CYS A 102 -8.99 9.75 4.18
C CYS A 102 -10.17 10.48 4.85
N LEU A 103 -10.29 10.35 6.18
CA LEU A 103 -11.33 10.98 6.97
C LEU A 103 -11.04 12.44 7.30
N ASN A 104 -9.80 12.73 7.70
CA ASN A 104 -9.49 14.02 8.33
C ASN A 104 -9.08 15.12 7.35
N THR A 105 -8.46 14.76 6.22
CA THR A 105 -7.79 15.72 5.30
C THR A 105 -7.90 15.34 3.83
N GLY A 106 -8.45 14.18 3.51
CA GLY A 106 -8.50 13.60 2.18
C GLY A 106 -9.93 13.46 1.66
N CYS A 107 -10.32 12.23 1.39
CA CYS A 107 -11.56 11.92 0.66
C CYS A 107 -12.83 12.53 1.25
N VAL A 108 -13.00 12.48 2.58
CA VAL A 108 -14.21 12.99 3.24
C VAL A 108 -14.33 14.51 3.07
N PRO A 109 -13.36 15.35 3.49
CA PRO A 109 -13.46 16.79 3.29
C PRO A 109 -13.50 17.19 1.82
N SER A 110 -12.69 16.57 0.96
CA SER A 110 -12.69 16.89 -0.48
C SER A 110 -14.05 16.61 -1.12
N LYS A 111 -14.67 15.46 -0.84
CA LYS A 111 -15.99 15.13 -1.41
C LYS A 111 -17.11 15.98 -0.81
N ALA A 112 -17.01 16.36 0.47
CA ALA A 112 -17.95 17.29 1.08
C ALA A 112 -17.92 18.66 0.37
N LEU A 113 -16.73 19.20 0.09
CA LEU A 113 -16.56 20.46 -0.62
C LEU A 113 -17.00 20.37 -2.08
N ILE A 114 -16.55 19.32 -2.81
CA ILE A 114 -16.94 19.08 -4.21
C ILE A 114 -18.46 18.99 -4.34
N ARG A 115 -19.16 18.41 -3.36
CA ARG A 115 -20.63 18.36 -3.38
C ARG A 115 -21.27 19.74 -3.34
N SER A 116 -20.77 20.66 -2.50
CA SER A 116 -21.24 22.05 -2.46
C SER A 116 -20.94 22.77 -3.78
N ALA A 117 -19.73 22.65 -4.30
CA ALA A 117 -19.34 23.26 -5.57
C ALA A 117 -20.17 22.73 -6.75
N LYS A 118 -20.45 21.42 -6.77
CA LYS A 118 -21.28 20.80 -7.81
C LYS A 118 -22.72 21.30 -7.77
N LEU A 119 -23.27 21.55 -6.58
CA LEU A 119 -24.59 22.16 -6.44
C LEU A 119 -24.61 23.56 -7.05
N LEU A 120 -23.65 24.41 -6.72
CA LEU A 120 -23.54 25.76 -7.29
C LEU A 120 -23.39 25.72 -8.82
N SER A 121 -22.57 24.81 -9.34
CA SER A 121 -22.42 24.59 -10.79
C SER A 121 -23.73 24.16 -11.47
N HIS A 122 -24.56 23.36 -10.80
CA HIS A 122 -25.87 22.95 -11.33
C HIS A 122 -26.86 24.12 -11.30
N ILE A 123 -26.84 24.96 -10.26
CA ILE A 123 -27.70 26.14 -10.16
C ILE A 123 -27.37 27.14 -11.28
N GLN A 124 -26.08 27.36 -11.57
CA GLN A 124 -25.65 28.19 -12.70
C GLN A 124 -26.11 27.64 -14.06
N ARG A 125 -26.30 26.32 -14.16
CA ARG A 125 -26.74 25.62 -15.37
C ARG A 125 -28.19 25.14 -15.28
N SER A 126 -29.02 25.81 -14.48
CA SER A 126 -30.39 25.37 -14.19
C SER A 126 -31.23 25.16 -15.46
N ALA A 127 -30.98 25.95 -16.51
CA ALA A 127 -31.67 25.84 -17.79
C ALA A 127 -31.44 24.48 -18.48
N GLU A 128 -30.27 23.83 -18.29
CA GLU A 128 -29.99 22.47 -18.79
C GLU A 128 -30.94 21.43 -18.19
N PHE A 129 -31.51 21.73 -17.02
CA PHE A 129 -32.47 20.89 -16.30
C PHE A 129 -33.93 21.33 -16.50
N GLY A 130 -34.20 22.22 -17.46
CA GLY A 130 -35.55 22.74 -17.70
C GLY A 130 -36.03 23.76 -16.67
N ILE A 131 -35.13 24.25 -15.80
CA ILE A 131 -35.44 25.24 -14.76
C ILE A 131 -35.11 26.63 -15.30
N ARG A 132 -36.14 27.46 -15.50
CA ARG A 132 -36.02 28.80 -16.11
C ARG A 132 -35.07 29.72 -15.34
N GLU A 133 -35.13 29.71 -14.01
CA GLU A 133 -34.25 30.52 -13.15
C GLU A 133 -34.02 29.81 -11.82
N ALA A 134 -32.77 29.78 -11.38
CA ALA A 134 -32.37 29.36 -10.04
C ALA A 134 -31.24 30.27 -9.56
N LYS A 135 -31.31 30.71 -8.30
CA LYS A 135 -30.29 31.55 -7.66
C LYS A 135 -29.88 30.93 -6.34
N ALA A 136 -28.61 31.07 -6.00
CA ALA A 136 -28.07 30.71 -4.70
C ALA A 136 -27.06 31.75 -4.25
N GLU A 137 -27.21 32.16 -2.99
CA GLU A 137 -26.20 32.89 -2.25
C GLU A 137 -25.45 31.87 -1.38
N PHE A 138 -24.14 32.04 -1.25
CA PHE A 138 -23.33 31.16 -0.41
C PHE A 138 -22.23 31.96 0.29
N ASP A 139 -21.92 31.53 1.51
CA ASP A 139 -20.75 31.97 2.24
C ASP A 139 -19.72 30.83 2.31
N PHE A 140 -18.45 31.15 2.06
CA PHE A 140 -17.41 30.13 2.04
C PHE A 140 -17.10 29.56 3.42
N ALA A 141 -17.19 30.38 4.48
CA ALA A 141 -17.00 29.90 5.85
C ALA A 141 -18.10 28.90 6.23
N GLU A 142 -19.37 29.19 5.90
CA GLU A 142 -20.48 28.25 6.13
C GLU A 142 -20.29 26.92 5.38
N VAL A 143 -19.77 26.96 4.14
CA VAL A 143 -19.41 25.75 3.39
C VAL A 143 -18.32 24.95 4.10
N MET A 144 -17.29 25.62 4.62
CA MET A 144 -16.21 24.97 5.36
C MET A 144 -16.67 24.44 6.71
N GLU A 145 -17.59 25.10 7.40
CA GLU A 145 -18.23 24.57 8.61
C GLU A 145 -19.02 23.30 8.32
N ARG A 146 -19.75 23.25 7.20
CA ARG A 146 -20.39 22.02 6.72
C ARG A 146 -19.36 20.92 6.49
N VAL A 147 -18.23 21.20 5.87
CA VAL A 147 -17.14 20.22 5.66
C VAL A 147 -16.66 19.67 7.01
N GLN A 148 -16.40 20.53 8.00
CA GLN A 148 -15.97 20.10 9.33
C GLN A 148 -17.03 19.28 10.07
N ARG A 149 -18.31 19.62 9.91
CA ARG A 149 -19.43 18.84 10.44
C ARG A 149 -19.49 17.43 9.84
N VAL A 150 -19.31 17.30 8.52
CA VAL A 150 -19.26 15.98 7.86
C VAL A 150 -18.09 15.14 8.37
N ILE A 151 -16.91 15.74 8.60
CA ILE A 151 -15.78 15.03 9.21
C ILE A 151 -16.15 14.51 10.60
N ARG A 152 -16.78 15.34 11.44
CA ARG A 152 -17.19 14.97 12.81
C ARG A 152 -18.23 13.86 12.84
N GLU A 153 -19.16 13.84 11.90
CA GLU A 153 -20.22 12.83 11.82
C GLU A 153 -19.70 11.45 11.42
N VAL A 154 -18.64 11.40 10.61
CA VAL A 154 -18.03 10.14 10.14
C VAL A 154 -16.91 9.65 11.08
N ALA A 155 -16.36 10.53 11.92
CA ALA A 155 -15.26 10.21 12.82
C ALA A 155 -15.63 9.04 13.76
N PRO A 156 -14.75 8.04 13.92
CA PRO A 156 -14.95 6.90 14.83
C PRO A 156 -14.71 7.25 16.30
#